data_AF-F2NGZ6-F1
#
_entry.id   AF-F2NGZ6-F1
#
_cell.length_a   1.000
_cell.length_b   1.000
_cell.length_c   1.000
_cell.angle_alpha   90.00
_cell.angle_beta   90.00
_cell.angle_gamma   90.00
#
_symmetry.space_group_name_H-M   'P 1'
#
loop_
_entity.id
_entity.type
_entity.pdbx_description
1 polymer ?
#
loop_
_entity_poly.entity_id
_entity_poly.type
_entity_poly.pdbx_seq_one_letter_code
_entity_poly.pdbx_strand_id
1 'polypeptide(L)'
;MTGKVVKMFGLIDNQLNMIAHMTRLILIMLVLMSLSCPAAWAEDIDVYDDNYRLQYRIRGDKVYDRDYRQQYSIDGKKIYDRDYKLQYRVDDGKVYDRDYRLKFRTDGDKVYDGDYRLRYRLQRKLLK
;
A
#
# COMPACT_ATOMS: atom_id res chain seq x y z
N MET A 1 20.30 -4.73 33.64
CA MET A 1 18.91 -4.97 33.17
C MET A 1 18.54 -4.15 31.91
N THR A 2 19.48 -3.47 31.26
CA THR A 2 19.21 -2.45 30.22
C THR A 2 19.15 -2.99 28.78
N GLY A 3 19.88 -4.06 28.44
CA GLY A 3 19.99 -4.53 27.06
C GLY A 3 18.77 -5.28 26.49
N LYS A 4 17.98 -5.98 27.33
CA LYS A 4 16.79 -6.71 26.89
C LYS A 4 15.61 -5.77 26.61
N VAL A 5 15.45 -4.72 27.42
CA VAL A 5 14.36 -3.74 27.29
C VAL A 5 14.58 -2.88 26.03
N VAL A 6 15.81 -2.40 25.78
CA VAL A 6 16.14 -1.63 24.57
C VAL A 6 15.98 -2.47 23.29
N LYS A 7 16.37 -3.76 23.30
CA LYS A 7 16.10 -4.68 22.17
C LYS A 7 14.61 -4.92 21.96
N MET A 8 13.82 -5.00 23.02
CA MET A 8 12.37 -5.23 22.96
C MET A 8 11.63 -4.02 22.40
N PHE A 9 11.98 -2.79 22.83
CA PHE A 9 11.46 -1.55 22.24
C PHE A 9 11.89 -1.41 20.78
N GLY A 10 13.15 -1.65 20.44
CA GLY A 10 13.60 -1.62 19.03
C GLY A 10 12.96 -2.69 18.14
N LEU A 11 12.59 -3.85 18.70
CA LEU A 11 11.79 -4.87 18.00
C LEU A 11 10.34 -4.43 17.83
N ILE A 12 9.72 -3.82 18.85
CA ILE A 12 8.35 -3.30 18.79
C ILE A 12 8.26 -2.15 17.80
N ASP A 13 9.21 -1.21 17.82
CA ASP A 13 9.26 -0.07 16.91
C ASP A 13 9.54 -0.52 15.47
N ASN A 14 10.41 -1.51 15.25
CA ASN A 14 10.60 -2.09 13.93
C ASN A 14 9.38 -2.89 13.46
N GLN A 15 8.69 -3.60 14.35
CA GLN A 15 7.46 -4.32 14.01
C GLN A 15 6.30 -3.36 13.74
N LEU A 16 6.16 -2.27 14.51
CA LEU A 16 5.16 -1.22 14.26
C LEU A 16 5.47 -0.45 12.98
N ASN A 17 6.73 -0.10 12.73
CA ASN A 17 7.13 0.54 11.48
C ASN A 17 6.94 -0.41 10.30
N MET A 18 7.25 -1.69 10.46
CA MET A 18 6.99 -2.71 9.44
C MET A 18 5.48 -2.85 9.19
N ILE A 19 4.64 -3.01 10.22
CA ILE A 19 3.17 -3.09 10.10
C ILE A 19 2.58 -1.80 9.49
N ALA A 20 3.13 -0.63 9.84
CA ALA A 20 2.75 0.64 9.26
C ALA A 20 3.19 0.76 7.79
N HIS A 21 4.40 0.33 7.41
CA HIS A 21 4.84 0.26 6.02
C HIS A 21 4.04 -0.78 5.21
N MET A 22 3.63 -1.87 5.84
CA MET A 22 2.85 -2.95 5.24
C MET A 22 1.43 -2.50 4.91
N THR A 23 0.71 -1.91 5.87
CA THR A 23 -0.66 -1.42 5.66
C THR A 23 -0.74 -0.35 4.55
N ARG A 24 0.25 0.51 4.52
CA ARG A 24 0.42 1.62 3.59
C ARG A 24 0.70 1.22 2.13
N LEU A 25 1.32 0.06 1.90
CA LEU A 25 1.73 -0.49 0.61
C LEU A 25 0.59 -1.12 -0.20
N ILE A 26 -0.32 -1.71 0.54
CA ILE A 26 -1.35 -2.59 0.01
C ILE A 26 -2.52 -1.80 -0.57
N LEU A 27 -2.73 -0.63 -0.01
CA LEU A 27 -3.51 0.43 -0.58
C LEU A 27 -3.28 0.71 -2.06
N ILE A 28 -2.02 0.74 -2.46
CA ILE A 28 -1.62 1.13 -3.81
C ILE A 28 -1.83 -0.01 -4.80
N MET A 29 -1.49 -1.22 -4.37
CA MET A 29 -1.83 -2.46 -5.05
C MET A 29 -3.32 -2.55 -5.43
N LEU A 30 -4.19 -2.10 -4.52
CA LEU A 30 -5.64 -2.22 -4.63
C LEU A 30 -6.26 -1.22 -5.61
N VAL A 31 -5.66 -0.04 -5.70
CA VAL A 31 -5.97 0.96 -6.73
C VAL A 31 -5.64 0.43 -8.12
N LEU A 32 -4.46 -0.15 -8.30
CA LEU A 32 -3.95 -0.58 -9.60
C LEU A 32 -4.75 -1.75 -10.19
N MET A 33 -5.37 -2.58 -9.34
CA MET A 33 -6.26 -3.65 -9.78
C MET A 33 -7.71 -3.23 -10.04
N SER A 34 -8.20 -2.15 -9.42
CA SER A 34 -9.46 -1.52 -9.86
C SER A 34 -9.32 -0.83 -11.23
N LEU A 35 -8.08 -0.67 -11.72
CA LEU A 35 -7.69 0.08 -12.91
C LEU A 35 -7.41 -0.81 -14.14
N SER A 36 -7.96 -2.03 -14.22
CA SER A 36 -7.89 -2.86 -15.44
C SER A 36 -8.82 -2.35 -16.57
N CYS A 37 -9.05 -1.04 -16.65
CA CYS A 37 -9.79 -0.35 -17.72
C CYS A 37 -8.79 0.47 -18.56
N PRO A 38 -8.89 0.51 -19.91
CA PRO A 38 -7.76 0.84 -20.76
C PRO A 38 -7.44 2.34 -20.86
N ALA A 39 -6.13 2.63 -20.82
CA ALA A 39 -5.36 3.66 -21.53
C ALA A 39 -6.11 4.88 -22.09
N ALA A 40 -5.94 6.04 -21.44
CA ALA A 40 -5.87 7.35 -22.11
C ALA A 40 -5.45 8.49 -21.16
N TRP A 41 -5.52 8.30 -19.85
CA TRP A 41 -5.22 9.34 -18.87
C TRP A 41 -4.31 8.74 -17.81
N ALA A 42 -3.15 9.36 -17.58
CA ALA A 42 -2.33 9.02 -16.43
C ALA A 42 -3.13 9.43 -15.18
N GLU A 43 -3.94 8.52 -14.65
CA GLU A 43 -4.74 8.79 -13.46
C GLU A 43 -3.83 8.84 -12.24
N ASP A 44 -3.87 9.99 -11.58
CA ASP A 44 -3.17 10.24 -10.34
C ASP A 44 -4.08 9.78 -9.21
N ILE A 45 -3.73 8.72 -8.47
CA ILE A 45 -4.56 8.30 -7.33
C ILE A 45 -3.99 8.83 -6.03
N ASP A 46 -4.84 9.49 -5.26
CA ASP A 46 -4.59 9.88 -3.89
C ASP A 46 -5.26 8.89 -2.94
N VAL A 47 -4.56 8.60 -1.86
CA VAL A 47 -4.87 7.46 -1.03
C VAL A 47 -4.98 7.90 0.42
N TYR A 48 -6.15 7.71 1.02
CA TYR A 48 -6.45 8.20 2.35
C TYR A 48 -6.67 7.06 3.33
N ASP A 49 -6.32 7.27 4.59
CA ASP A 49 -6.77 6.38 5.67
C ASP A 49 -8.28 6.47 5.91
N ASP A 50 -8.77 5.62 6.80
CA ASP A 50 -10.14 5.60 7.29
C ASP A 50 -10.63 6.95 7.84
N ASN A 51 -9.69 7.80 8.26
CA ASN A 51 -9.90 9.15 8.78
C ASN A 51 -9.66 10.25 7.73
N TYR A 52 -9.64 9.93 6.43
CA TYR A 52 -9.44 10.88 5.33
C TYR A 52 -8.09 11.62 5.36
N ARG A 53 -7.06 11.07 5.99
CA ARG A 53 -5.70 11.62 5.95
C ARG A 53 -4.92 11.01 4.81
N LEU A 54 -4.36 11.86 3.94
CA LEU A 54 -3.55 11.42 2.81
C LEU A 54 -2.33 10.65 3.29
N GLN A 55 -2.20 9.42 2.81
CA GLN A 55 -1.08 8.52 3.10
C GLN A 55 -0.14 8.42 1.91
N TYR A 56 -0.70 8.24 0.71
CA TYR A 56 0.05 7.95 -0.51
C TYR A 56 -0.49 8.66 -1.74
N ARG A 57 0.40 8.77 -2.71
CA ARG A 57 0.11 9.15 -4.09
C ARG A 57 0.65 8.09 -5.03
N ILE A 58 -0.17 7.73 -6.00
CA ILE A 58 0.17 6.76 -7.03
C ILE A 58 0.21 7.54 -8.34
N ARG A 59 1.34 7.44 -9.03
CA ARG A 59 1.62 8.18 -10.25
C ARG A 59 2.28 7.18 -11.20
N GLY A 60 1.52 6.67 -12.18
CA GLY A 60 1.95 5.59 -13.06
C GLY A 60 2.33 4.32 -12.27
N ASP A 61 3.55 3.84 -12.48
CA ASP A 61 4.15 2.65 -11.86
C ASP A 61 4.85 2.93 -10.51
N LYS A 62 4.73 4.16 -9.98
CA LYS A 62 5.41 4.60 -8.78
C LYS A 62 4.48 5.01 -7.68
N VAL A 63 4.96 4.79 -6.46
CA VAL A 63 4.27 5.10 -5.23
C VAL A 63 5.07 6.09 -4.42
N TYR A 64 4.42 7.17 -3.99
CA TYR A 64 5.02 8.22 -3.19
C TYR A 64 4.29 8.37 -1.87
N ASP A 65 5.04 8.62 -0.79
CA ASP A 65 4.44 9.05 0.46
C ASP A 65 3.84 10.46 0.34
N ARG A 66 3.25 10.94 1.44
CA ARG A 66 2.68 12.30 1.53
C ARG A 66 3.69 13.41 1.25
N ASP A 67 4.99 13.14 1.38
CA ASP A 67 6.10 14.08 1.18
C ASP A 67 6.77 13.90 -0.20
N TYR A 68 6.12 13.20 -1.14
CA TYR A 68 6.61 12.94 -2.49
C TYR A 68 7.90 12.12 -2.57
N ARG A 69 8.23 11.34 -1.53
CA ARG A 69 9.35 10.42 -1.60
C ARG A 69 8.87 9.08 -2.14
N GLN A 70 9.47 8.62 -3.24
CA GLN A 70 9.15 7.30 -3.79
C GLN A 70 9.41 6.25 -2.73
N GLN A 71 8.43 5.39 -2.46
CA GLN A 71 8.54 4.30 -1.51
C GLN A 71 8.56 2.94 -2.21
N TYR A 72 7.85 2.82 -3.33
CA TYR A 72 7.64 1.55 -4.02
C TYR A 72 7.56 1.71 -5.53
N SER A 73 7.84 0.63 -6.23
CA SER A 73 7.60 0.45 -7.66
C SER A 73 6.63 -0.70 -7.90
N ILE A 74 5.86 -0.59 -8.98
CA ILE A 74 4.92 -1.62 -9.41
C ILE A 74 5.39 -2.21 -10.74
N ASP A 75 5.34 -3.52 -10.84
CA ASP A 75 5.54 -4.24 -12.10
C ASP A 75 4.49 -5.35 -12.20
N GLY A 76 3.51 -5.13 -13.08
CA GLY A 76 2.33 -5.97 -13.25
C GLY A 76 1.57 -6.18 -11.92
N LYS A 77 1.51 -7.44 -11.49
CA LYS A 77 0.84 -7.86 -10.24
C LYS A 77 1.76 -7.84 -9.01
N LYS A 78 2.97 -7.29 -9.10
CA LYS A 78 4.00 -7.31 -8.05
C LYS A 78 4.38 -5.90 -7.62
N ILE A 79 4.68 -5.74 -6.33
CA ILE A 79 5.24 -4.50 -5.79
C ILE A 79 6.56 -4.77 -5.12
N TYR A 80 7.50 -3.87 -5.39
CA TYR A 80 8.82 -3.87 -4.85
C TYR A 80 9.06 -2.61 -4.02
N ASP A 81 9.87 -2.74 -2.97
CA ASP A 81 10.43 -1.58 -2.27
C ASP A 81 11.51 -0.89 -3.09
N ARG A 82 12.06 0.19 -2.53
CA ARG A 82 13.16 0.95 -3.15
C ARG A 82 14.42 0.12 -3.43
N ASP A 83 14.59 -1.01 -2.74
CA ASP A 83 15.70 -1.95 -2.96
C ASP A 83 15.33 -3.05 -3.97
N TYR A 84 14.20 -2.91 -4.67
CA TYR A 84 13.67 -3.92 -5.59
C TYR A 84 13.36 -5.28 -4.93
N LYS A 85 13.08 -5.30 -3.62
CA LYS A 85 12.65 -6.53 -2.95
C LYS A 85 11.14 -6.66 -3.06
N LEU A 86 10.67 -7.84 -3.47
CA LEU A 86 9.26 -8.14 -3.56
C LEU A 86 8.60 -8.06 -2.18
N GLN A 87 7.62 -7.17 -2.05
CA GLN A 87 6.86 -6.98 -0.83
C GLN A 87 5.47 -7.59 -0.94
N TYR A 88 4.80 -7.40 -2.08
CA TYR A 88 3.41 -7.80 -2.27
C TYR A 88 3.13 -8.38 -3.64
N ARG A 89 2.06 -9.18 -3.69
CA ARG A 89 1.41 -9.66 -4.89
C ARG A 89 -0.06 -9.32 -4.85
N VAL A 90 -0.65 -9.06 -6.00
CA VAL A 90 -2.09 -8.83 -6.11
C VAL A 90 -2.72 -9.81 -7.05
N ASP A 91 -3.87 -10.31 -6.64
CA ASP A 91 -4.69 -11.15 -7.47
C ASP A 91 -6.16 -11.01 -7.09
N ASP A 92 -7.03 -10.86 -8.10
CA ASP A 92 -8.49 -10.93 -7.93
C ASP A 92 -9.03 -10.07 -6.77
N GLY A 93 -8.65 -8.78 -6.75
CA GLY A 93 -9.07 -7.84 -5.70
C GLY A 93 -8.54 -8.15 -4.30
N LYS A 94 -7.51 -8.99 -4.20
CA LYS A 94 -6.86 -9.38 -2.95
C LYS A 94 -5.37 -9.08 -3.01
N VAL A 95 -4.80 -8.72 -1.86
CA VAL A 95 -3.37 -8.46 -1.75
C VAL A 95 -2.73 -9.41 -0.77
N TYR A 96 -1.63 -9.99 -1.21
CA TYR A 96 -0.87 -10.97 -0.47
C TYR A 96 0.54 -10.47 -0.23
N ASP A 97 1.09 -10.75 0.94
CA ASP A 97 2.52 -10.50 1.17
C ASP A 97 3.42 -11.39 0.31
N ARG A 98 4.73 -11.21 0.45
CA ARG A 98 5.73 -12.01 -0.26
C ARG A 98 5.61 -13.53 0.01
N ASP A 99 4.95 -13.93 1.10
CA ASP A 99 4.72 -15.33 1.49
C ASP A 99 3.31 -15.81 1.12
N TYR A 100 2.59 -15.09 0.24
CA TYR A 100 1.23 -15.39 -0.19
C TYR A 100 0.17 -15.36 0.92
N ARG A 101 0.42 -14.66 2.03
CA ARG A 101 -0.60 -14.48 3.07
C ARG A 101 -1.48 -13.29 2.75
N LEU A 102 -2.80 -13.52 2.72
CA LEU A 102 -3.78 -12.47 2.49
C LEU A 102 -3.62 -11.37 3.54
N LYS A 103 -3.54 -10.13 3.08
CA LYS A 103 -3.47 -8.96 3.94
C LYS A 103 -4.68 -8.07 3.79
N PHE A 104 -5.16 -7.87 2.56
CA PHE A 104 -6.25 -6.93 2.29
C PHE A 104 -7.12 -7.39 1.13
N ARG A 105 -8.29 -6.77 1.06
CA ARG A 105 -9.31 -6.92 0.02
C ARG A 105 -9.73 -5.55 -0.49
N THR A 106 -10.16 -5.49 -1.75
CA THR A 106 -10.79 -4.31 -2.36
C THR A 106 -12.26 -4.50 -2.58
N ASP A 107 -12.97 -3.38 -2.50
CA ASP A 107 -14.28 -3.20 -3.09
C ASP A 107 -14.40 -1.75 -3.58
N GLY A 108 -14.45 -1.56 -4.90
CA GLY A 108 -14.50 -0.24 -5.54
C GLY A 108 -13.33 0.67 -5.14
N ASP A 109 -13.65 1.80 -4.51
CA ASP A 109 -12.71 2.81 -4.02
C ASP A 109 -12.25 2.56 -2.57
N LYS A 110 -12.54 1.38 -2.01
CA LYS A 110 -12.27 1.04 -0.61
C LYS A 110 -11.36 -0.16 -0.47
N VAL A 111 -10.58 -0.13 0.60
CA VAL A 111 -9.62 -1.16 0.98
C VAL A 111 -9.88 -1.62 2.39
N TYR A 112 -9.98 -2.93 2.57
CA TYR A 112 -10.27 -3.58 3.84
C TYR A 112 -9.13 -4.51 4.24
N ASP A 113 -8.91 -4.66 5.54
CA ASP A 113 -7.98 -5.68 6.05
C ASP A 113 -8.58 -7.10 6.01
N GLY A 114 -7.85 -8.06 6.59
CA GLY A 114 -8.29 -9.45 6.74
C GLY A 114 -9.64 -9.61 7.46
N ASP A 115 -9.97 -8.68 8.35
CA ASP A 115 -11.18 -8.68 9.18
C ASP A 115 -12.30 -7.81 8.60
N TYR A 116 -12.19 -7.38 7.34
CA TYR A 116 -13.16 -6.51 6.66
C TYR A 116 -13.32 -5.12 7.30
N ARG A 117 -12.32 -4.64 8.05
CA ARG A 117 -12.33 -3.25 8.53
C ARG A 117 -11.82 -2.35 7.45
N LEU A 118 -12.54 -1.25 7.19
CA LEU A 118 -12.07 -0.22 6.27
C LEU A 118 -10.74 0.30 6.79
N ARG A 119 -9.72 0.20 5.95
CA ARG A 119 -8.40 0.75 6.24
C ARG A 119 -8.19 2.03 5.46
N TYR A 120 -8.69 2.06 4.22
CA TYR A 120 -8.35 3.14 3.33
C TYR A 120 -9.36 3.39 2.21
N ARG A 121 -9.27 4.59 1.65
CA ARG A 121 -10.12 5.12 0.58
C ARG A 121 -9.26 5.65 -0.55
N LEU A 122 -9.76 5.49 -1.77
CA LEU A 122 -9.05 5.79 -3.01
C LEU A 122 -9.73 6.93 -3.74
N GLN A 123 -8.97 7.94 -4.14
CA GLN A 123 -9.49 9.06 -4.93
C GLN A 123 -8.70 9.17 -6.22
N ARG A 124 -9.34 8.83 -7.34
CA ARG A 124 -8.79 9.07 -8.68
C ARG A 124 -8.84 10.56 -9.00
N LYS A 125 -7.71 11.11 -9.43
CA LYS A 125 -7.61 12.44 -10.04
C LYS A 125 -7.45 12.25 -11.53
N LEU A 126 -8.45 12.73 -12.27
CA LEU A 126 -8.35 12.90 -13.70
C LEU A 126 -7.46 14.11 -13.95
N LEU A 127 -6.33 13.91 -14.62
CA LEU A 127 -5.57 15.03 -15.18
C LEU A 127 -6.45 15.63 -16.28
N LYS A 128 -6.79 16.92 -16.16
CA LYS A 128 -7.54 17.66 -17.19
C LYS A 128 -6.63 18.10 -18.32
#